data_AF-A0AA38HWI8-F1
#
_entry.id   AF-A0AA38HWI8-F1
#
_cell.length_a   1.000
_cell.length_b   1.000
_cell.length_c   1.000
_cell.angle_alpha   90.00
_cell.angle_beta   90.00
_cell.angle_gamma   90.00
#
_symmetry.space_group_name_H-M   'P 1'
#
loop_
_entity.id
_entity.type
_entity.pdbx_description
1 polymer ?
#
loop_
_entity_poly.entity_id
_entity_poly.type
_entity_poly.pdbx_seq_one_letter_code
_entity_poly.pdbx_strand_id
1 'polypeptide(L)'
;MLGTLNDSQMQKVMSIISQLLTQGVRIDHFDAGIVYMKFGFCSLFKQMILMDIRQTSVPPRRKLLMSQLIYDVQLTIEKFFLNSDQYVSDSLDIVLEHFCHHRLNEFLLRMNDKFKRKAKELPEVPLLIELARNQARKHLVDFYNIKNYGQLKFVLEMLQLPEMLNKLLTYEKNVMLWRFFSNKLL
;
A
#
# COMPACT_ATOMS: atom_id res chain seq x y z
N MET A 1 -19.06 8.06 6.30
CA MET A 1 -19.15 9.16 5.30
C MET A 1 -18.08 10.18 5.63
N LEU A 2 -16.90 10.08 5.02
CA LEU A 2 -15.84 11.09 5.18
C LEU A 2 -15.91 12.02 3.97
N GLY A 3 -16.06 13.31 4.22
CA GLY A 3 -16.13 14.33 3.17
C GLY A 3 -14.88 14.27 2.29
N THR A 4 -15.09 13.99 1.02
CA THR A 4 -14.05 14.08 -0.01
C THR A 4 -13.66 15.53 -0.14
N LEU A 5 -12.36 15.84 0.03
CA LEU A 5 -11.83 17.17 -0.31
C LEU A 5 -12.11 17.43 -1.79
N ASN A 6 -12.65 18.61 -2.11
CA ASN A 6 -12.79 19.02 -3.50
C ASN A 6 -11.43 19.40 -4.10
N ASP A 7 -11.32 19.46 -5.42
CA ASP A 7 -10.05 19.70 -6.13
C ASP A 7 -9.38 21.02 -5.69
N SER A 8 -10.17 22.05 -5.39
CA SER A 8 -9.67 23.33 -4.88
C SER A 8 -9.02 23.21 -3.50
N GLN A 9 -9.64 22.46 -2.58
CA GLN A 9 -9.08 22.18 -1.26
C GLN A 9 -7.80 21.35 -1.37
N MET A 10 -7.76 20.37 -2.28
CA MET A 10 -6.58 19.54 -2.52
C MET A 10 -5.40 20.38 -3.05
N GLN A 11 -5.65 21.29 -3.98
CA GLN A 11 -4.62 22.23 -4.48
C GLN A 11 -4.06 23.12 -3.37
N LYS A 12 -4.90 23.61 -2.46
CA LYS A 12 -4.44 24.40 -1.31
C LYS A 12 -3.56 23.58 -0.38
N VAL A 13 -3.96 22.35 -0.05
CA VAL A 13 -3.15 21.44 0.77
C VAL A 13 -1.80 21.16 0.10
N MET A 14 -1.80 20.90 -1.21
CA MET A 14 -0.57 20.67 -1.96
C MET A 14 0.37 21.88 -1.99
N SER A 15 -0.18 23.09 -2.13
CA SER A 15 0.60 24.32 -2.05
C SER A 15 1.26 24.48 -0.68
N ILE A 16 0.49 24.25 0.41
CA ILE A 16 1.00 24.32 1.78
C ILE A 16 2.10 23.27 2.00
N ILE A 17 1.88 22.02 1.61
CA ILE A 17 2.89 20.96 1.75
C ILE A 17 4.15 21.30 0.97
N SER A 18 4.02 21.81 -0.26
CA SER A 18 5.17 22.24 -1.05
C SER A 18 5.95 23.37 -0.36
N GLN A 19 5.25 24.34 0.23
CA GLN A 19 5.87 25.42 1.01
C GLN A 19 6.59 24.89 2.25
N LEU A 20 5.95 24.01 3.03
CA LEU A 20 6.56 23.39 4.20
C LEU A 20 7.83 22.62 3.83
N LEU A 21 7.80 21.88 2.72
CA LEU A 21 8.98 21.16 2.20
C LEU A 21 10.10 22.12 1.79
N THR A 22 9.79 23.24 1.13
CA THR A 22 10.81 24.25 0.80
C THR A 22 11.42 24.89 2.05
N GLN A 23 10.67 24.92 3.16
CA GLN A 23 11.16 25.36 4.47
C GLN A 23 11.93 24.26 5.22
N GLY A 24 12.15 23.09 4.62
CA GLY A 24 12.90 21.99 5.21
C GLY A 24 12.10 21.08 6.14
N VAL A 25 10.78 21.28 6.24
CA VAL A 25 9.89 20.32 6.91
C VAL A 25 9.93 19.03 6.11
N ARG A 26 10.11 17.89 6.78
CA ARG A 26 10.19 16.59 6.14
C ARG A 26 8.97 15.77 6.50
N ILE A 27 8.48 15.03 5.52
CA ILE A 27 7.37 14.11 5.67
C ILE A 27 7.93 12.80 6.22
N ASP A 28 7.33 12.30 7.30
CA ASP A 28 7.64 10.98 7.80
C ASP A 28 6.62 9.94 7.33
N HIS A 29 6.91 8.67 7.64
CA HIS A 29 6.05 7.56 7.27
C HIS A 29 4.68 7.59 7.95
N PHE A 30 4.55 8.25 9.10
CA PHE A 30 3.30 8.35 9.85
C PHE A 30 2.36 9.33 9.15
N ASP A 31 2.87 10.47 8.68
CA ASP A 31 2.12 11.45 7.88
C ASP A 31 1.54 10.80 6.62
N ALA A 32 2.39 10.10 5.84
CA ALA A 32 1.97 9.42 4.63
C ALA A 32 0.93 8.32 4.91
N GLY A 33 1.10 7.61 6.03
CA GLY A 33 0.14 6.61 6.48
C GLY A 33 -1.22 7.21 6.83
N ILE A 34 -1.29 8.30 7.61
CA ILE A 34 -2.56 8.96 7.96
C ILE A 34 -3.31 9.39 6.71
N VAL A 35 -2.61 10.00 5.76
CA VAL A 35 -3.20 10.45 4.50
C VAL A 35 -3.77 9.26 3.73
N TYR A 36 -3.03 8.16 3.63
CA TYR A 36 -3.52 6.95 2.98
C TYR A 36 -4.73 6.34 3.67
N MET A 37 -4.72 6.27 5.01
CA MET A 37 -5.85 5.72 5.78
C MET A 37 -7.13 6.53 5.57
N LYS A 38 -7.01 7.86 5.44
CA LYS A 38 -8.15 8.77 5.33
C LYS A 38 -8.64 8.96 3.88
N PHE A 39 -7.73 8.95 2.91
CA PHE A 39 -8.00 9.34 1.52
C PHE A 39 -7.60 8.28 0.48
N GLY A 40 -7.04 7.15 0.91
CA GLY A 40 -6.56 6.09 0.02
C GLY A 40 -5.37 6.52 -0.85
N PHE A 41 -5.27 5.91 -2.03
CA PHE A 41 -4.22 6.17 -3.02
C PHE A 41 -4.48 7.47 -3.82
N CYS A 42 -4.71 8.59 -3.14
CA CYS A 42 -5.06 9.87 -3.75
C CYS A 42 -3.84 10.63 -4.32
N SER A 43 -4.08 11.72 -5.06
CA SER A 43 -3.01 12.57 -5.64
C SER A 43 -2.04 13.10 -4.59
N LEU A 44 -2.56 13.54 -3.44
CA LEU A 44 -1.75 13.99 -2.30
C LEU A 44 -0.82 12.87 -1.81
N PHE A 45 -1.35 11.67 -1.57
CA PHE A 45 -0.54 10.53 -1.15
C PHE A 45 0.52 10.19 -2.21
N LYS A 46 0.16 10.16 -3.50
CA LYS A 46 1.10 9.95 -4.61
C LYS A 46 2.25 10.95 -4.60
N GLN A 47 1.99 12.22 -4.29
CA GLN A 47 3.02 13.25 -4.21
C GLN A 47 3.89 13.07 -2.96
N MET A 48 3.30 12.73 -1.80
CA MET A 48 4.04 12.47 -0.57
C MET A 48 5.03 11.30 -0.70
N ILE A 49 4.64 10.20 -1.35
CA ILE A 49 5.52 9.03 -1.52
C ILE A 49 6.59 9.20 -2.60
N LEU A 50 6.47 10.24 -3.44
CA LEU A 50 7.53 10.65 -4.34
C LEU A 50 8.56 11.54 -3.64
N MET A 51 8.22 12.08 -2.47
CA MET A 51 9.15 12.80 -1.61
C MET A 51 9.95 11.78 -0.79
N ASP A 52 11.18 12.14 -0.40
CA ASP A 52 12.05 11.27 0.39
C ASP A 52 11.47 11.09 1.82
N ILE A 53 10.65 10.05 2.00
CA ILE A 53 10.01 9.73 3.27
C ILE A 53 11.09 9.20 4.23
N ARG A 54 11.32 9.94 5.32
CA ARG A 54 12.23 9.48 6.36
C ARG A 54 11.62 8.32 7.14
N GLN A 55 12.35 7.21 7.17
CA GLN A 55 12.19 6.23 8.24
C GLN A 55 12.78 6.85 9.51
N THR A 56 11.92 7.31 10.41
CA THR A 56 12.37 7.82 11.71
C THR A 56 12.88 6.63 12.54
N SER A 57 13.97 6.85 13.28
CA SER A 57 14.58 5.85 14.16
C SER A 57 13.70 5.45 15.35
N VAL A 58 12.67 6.26 15.64
CA VAL A 58 11.64 5.93 16.60
C VAL A 58 10.70 4.95 15.92
N PRO A 59 10.66 3.67 16.33
CA PRO A 59 9.66 2.76 15.80
C PRO A 59 8.30 3.38 16.10
N PRO A 60 7.49 3.69 15.08
CA PRO A 60 6.15 4.15 15.35
C PRO A 60 5.49 3.09 16.22
N ARG A 61 4.80 3.51 17.28
CA ARG A 61 3.98 2.59 18.07
C ARG A 61 2.90 1.90 17.21
N ARG A 62 2.72 2.36 15.96
CA ARG A 62 1.62 2.06 15.03
C ARG A 62 2.07 2.20 13.57
N LYS A 63 2.56 1.13 12.95
CA LYS A 63 2.85 1.12 11.50
C LYS A 63 1.57 0.89 10.69
N LEU A 64 1.34 1.73 9.68
CA LEU A 64 0.26 1.54 8.69
C LEU A 64 0.81 0.71 7.53
N LEU A 65 0.45 -0.57 7.51
CA LEU A 65 1.14 -1.56 6.67
C LEU A 65 1.00 -1.27 5.18
N MET A 66 -0.22 -0.97 4.72
CA MET A 66 -0.48 -0.86 3.29
C MET A 66 0.25 0.34 2.66
N SER A 67 0.26 1.50 3.32
CA SER A 67 1.03 2.66 2.84
C SER A 67 2.52 2.34 2.80
N GLN A 68 3.04 1.62 3.80
CA GLN A 68 4.43 1.18 3.82
C GLN A 68 4.77 0.21 2.69
N LEU A 69 3.94 -0.80 2.42
CA LEU A 69 4.13 -1.72 1.29
C LEU A 69 4.15 -0.98 -0.06
N ILE A 70 3.49 0.17 -0.16
CA ILE A 70 3.52 1.02 -1.34
C ILE A 70 4.87 1.74 -1.46
N TYR A 71 5.24 2.56 -0.47
CA TYR A 71 6.40 3.46 -0.59
C TYR A 71 7.74 2.77 -0.34
N ASP A 72 7.78 1.76 0.55
CA ASP A 72 8.95 0.93 0.82
C ASP A 72 8.95 -0.26 -0.13
N VAL A 73 9.56 -0.06 -1.29
CA VAL A 73 9.60 -1.05 -2.38
C VAL A 73 10.36 -2.33 -2.00
N GLN A 74 11.18 -2.29 -0.94
CA GLN A 74 11.94 -3.44 -0.45
C GLN A 74 11.18 -4.26 0.60
N LEU A 75 10.11 -3.70 1.16
CA LEU A 75 9.22 -4.41 2.07
C LEU A 75 8.31 -5.34 1.28
N THR A 76 8.31 -6.62 1.66
CA THR A 76 7.36 -7.61 1.15
C THR A 76 6.41 -8.04 2.25
N ILE A 77 5.28 -8.63 1.86
CA ILE A 77 4.28 -9.13 2.82
C ILE A 77 4.86 -10.24 3.71
N GLU A 78 5.82 -11.03 3.20
CA GLU A 78 6.51 -12.06 3.98
C GLU A 78 7.41 -11.44 5.05
N LYS A 79 8.15 -10.37 4.71
CA LYS A 79 8.98 -9.62 5.67
C LYS A 79 8.14 -8.96 6.76
N PHE A 80 6.92 -8.55 6.43
CA PHE A 80 5.95 -8.04 7.41
C PHE A 80 5.61 -9.10 8.48
N PHE A 81 5.30 -10.34 8.08
CA PHE A 81 4.94 -11.39 9.04
C PHE A 81 6.07 -11.78 9.99
N LEU A 82 7.33 -11.52 9.64
CA LEU A 82 8.45 -11.74 10.56
C LEU A 82 8.44 -10.77 11.74
N ASN A 83 7.72 -9.64 11.64
CA ASN A 83 7.67 -8.57 12.64
C ASN A 83 6.23 -8.17 13.01
N SER A 84 5.31 -9.15 13.01
CA SER A 84 3.86 -8.91 13.08
C SER A 84 3.39 -8.15 14.32
N ASP A 85 4.17 -8.16 15.41
CA ASP A 85 3.82 -7.55 16.70
C ASP A 85 3.85 -6.01 16.68
N GLN A 86 4.33 -5.40 15.59
CA GLN A 86 4.54 -3.95 15.48
C GLN A 86 3.40 -3.18 14.78
N TYR A 87 2.32 -3.84 14.36
CA TYR A 87 1.34 -3.27 13.43
C TYR A 87 -0.07 -3.17 13.99
N VAL A 88 -0.83 -2.18 13.50
CA VAL A 88 -2.20 -1.89 13.97
C VAL A 88 -3.23 -2.69 13.19
N SER A 89 -4.13 -3.34 13.93
CA SER A 89 -5.36 -4.01 13.47
C SER A 89 -6.10 -3.25 12.37
N ASP A 90 -6.23 -1.93 12.50
CA ASP A 90 -7.05 -1.10 11.60
C ASP A 90 -6.51 -1.02 10.17
N SER A 91 -5.23 -1.32 9.95
CA SER A 91 -4.64 -1.38 8.60
C SER A 91 -4.85 -2.73 7.91
N LEU A 92 -5.23 -3.78 8.66
CA LEU A 92 -5.38 -5.12 8.12
C LEU A 92 -6.53 -5.21 7.12
N ASP A 93 -7.63 -4.51 7.36
CA ASP A 93 -8.78 -4.54 6.44
C ASP A 93 -8.37 -4.15 5.01
N ILE A 94 -7.50 -3.15 4.85
CA ILE A 94 -7.02 -2.69 3.53
C ILE A 94 -6.01 -3.68 2.92
N VAL A 95 -5.16 -4.28 3.76
CA VAL A 95 -4.18 -5.28 3.33
C VAL A 95 -4.89 -6.51 2.76
N LEU A 96 -6.01 -6.91 3.37
CA LEU A 96 -6.82 -8.04 2.92
C LEU A 96 -7.48 -7.82 1.56
N GLU A 97 -7.63 -6.58 1.12
CA GLU A 97 -8.11 -6.28 -0.23
C GLU A 97 -7.03 -6.53 -1.30
N HIS A 98 -5.76 -6.59 -0.89
CA HIS A 98 -4.60 -6.69 -1.77
C HIS A 98 -3.89 -8.03 -1.73
N PHE A 99 -4.00 -8.76 -0.62
CA PHE A 99 -3.24 -9.97 -0.36
C PHE A 99 -4.11 -11.07 0.22
N CYS A 100 -3.92 -12.28 -0.28
CA CYS A 100 -4.35 -13.50 0.37
C CYS A 100 -3.15 -14.40 0.61
N HIS A 101 -2.53 -14.24 1.78
CA HIS A 101 -1.34 -14.99 2.16
C HIS A 101 -1.66 -15.94 3.32
N HIS A 102 -1.18 -17.19 3.29
CA HIS A 102 -1.48 -18.19 4.34
C HIS A 102 -1.12 -17.70 5.76
N ARG A 103 0.04 -17.07 5.93
CA ARG A 103 0.43 -16.44 7.21
C ARG A 103 -0.49 -15.31 7.65
N LEU A 104 -1.16 -14.65 6.71
CA LEU A 104 -2.18 -13.64 7.03
C LEU A 104 -3.38 -14.30 7.67
N ASN A 105 -3.84 -15.43 7.12
CA ASN A 105 -4.95 -16.18 7.70
C ASN A 105 -4.61 -16.69 9.11
N GLU A 106 -3.42 -17.25 9.31
CA GLU A 106 -2.95 -17.67 10.65
C GLU A 106 -2.89 -16.49 11.64
N PHE A 107 -2.40 -15.34 11.18
CA PHE A 107 -2.33 -14.11 11.97
C PHE A 107 -3.74 -13.61 12.35
N LEU A 108 -4.68 -13.56 11.40
CA LEU A 108 -6.05 -13.15 11.63
C LEU A 108 -6.80 -14.09 12.59
N LEU A 109 -6.49 -15.39 12.58
CA LEU A 109 -7.10 -16.35 13.50
C LEU A 109 -6.72 -16.10 14.97
N ARG A 110 -5.58 -15.46 15.22
CA ARG A 110 -5.12 -15.05 16.57
C ARG A 110 -5.71 -13.70 17.02
N MET A 111 -6.37 -12.98 16.12
CA MET A 111 -6.96 -11.66 16.38
C MET A 111 -8.39 -11.77 16.94
N ASN A 112 -9.10 -10.63 17.03
CA ASN A 112 -10.48 -10.58 17.47
C ASN A 112 -11.45 -11.34 16.54
N ASP A 113 -12.68 -11.56 16.99
CA ASP A 113 -13.67 -12.38 16.27
C ASP A 113 -14.08 -11.79 14.91
N LYS A 114 -13.98 -10.47 14.72
CA LYS A 114 -14.20 -9.82 13.42
C LYS A 114 -13.20 -10.34 12.39
N PHE A 115 -11.91 -10.39 12.73
CA PHE A 115 -10.87 -10.89 11.84
C PHE A 115 -10.91 -12.40 11.66
N LYS A 116 -11.29 -13.17 12.69
CA LYS A 116 -11.50 -14.62 12.55
C LYS A 116 -12.59 -14.96 11.53
N ARG A 117 -13.70 -14.20 11.49
CA ARG A 117 -14.76 -14.38 10.47
C ARG A 117 -14.23 -14.07 9.08
N LYS A 118 -13.56 -12.93 8.91
CA LYS A 118 -12.92 -12.58 7.64
C LYS A 118 -11.91 -13.62 7.17
N ALA A 119 -11.11 -14.18 8.08
CA ALA A 119 -10.15 -15.23 7.76
C ALA A 119 -10.80 -16.47 7.13
N LYS A 120 -12.04 -16.81 7.55
CA LYS A 120 -12.81 -17.93 6.99
C LYS A 120 -13.42 -17.62 5.61
N GLU A 121 -13.63 -16.34 5.29
CA GLU A 121 -14.15 -15.89 3.99
C GLU A 121 -13.03 -15.73 2.95
N LEU A 122 -11.78 -15.64 3.40
CA LEU A 122 -10.62 -15.58 2.53
C LEU A 122 -10.40 -16.95 1.86
N PRO A 123 -9.88 -16.94 0.62
CA PRO A 123 -9.54 -18.18 -0.04
C PRO A 123 -8.34 -18.83 0.65
N GLU A 124 -8.23 -20.14 0.50
CA GLU A 124 -7.09 -20.88 1.04
C GLU A 124 -5.79 -20.59 0.29
N VAL A 125 -5.90 -20.20 -0.98
CA VAL A 125 -4.77 -19.97 -1.89
C VAL A 125 -4.85 -18.58 -2.53
N PRO A 126 -3.72 -17.84 -2.61
CA PRO A 126 -3.65 -16.59 -3.34
C PRO A 126 -4.03 -16.73 -4.81
N LEU A 127 -4.56 -15.66 -5.40
CA LEU A 127 -4.91 -15.65 -6.82
C LEU A 127 -3.64 -15.65 -7.69
N LEU A 128 -3.72 -16.23 -8.90
CA LEU A 128 -2.60 -16.23 -9.85
C LEU A 128 -2.11 -14.80 -10.16
N ILE A 129 -3.03 -13.86 -10.31
CA ILE A 129 -2.69 -12.45 -10.55
C ILE A 129 -1.96 -11.81 -9.36
N GLU A 130 -2.28 -12.22 -8.13
CA GLU A 130 -1.58 -11.78 -6.93
C GLU A 130 -0.15 -12.30 -6.91
N LEU A 131 0.02 -13.60 -7.17
CA LEU A 131 1.33 -14.26 -7.25
C LEU A 131 2.19 -13.63 -8.34
N ALA A 132 1.63 -13.46 -9.55
CA ALA A 132 2.30 -12.83 -10.67
C ALA A 132 2.71 -11.39 -10.36
N ARG A 133 1.82 -10.58 -9.77
CA ARG A 133 2.13 -9.21 -9.34
C ARG A 133 3.28 -9.18 -8.32
N ASN A 134 3.20 -10.01 -7.28
CA ASN A 134 4.21 -10.03 -6.20
C ASN A 134 5.58 -10.44 -6.76
N GLN A 135 5.62 -11.49 -7.59
CA GLN A 135 6.85 -11.97 -8.21
C GLN A 135 7.42 -10.96 -9.22
N ALA A 136 6.58 -10.35 -10.04
CA ALA A 136 7.00 -9.32 -11.00
C ALA A 136 7.57 -8.09 -10.27
N ARG A 137 6.88 -7.60 -9.24
CA ARG A 137 7.36 -6.47 -8.44
C ARG A 137 8.72 -6.79 -7.78
N LYS A 138 8.86 -7.97 -7.17
CA LYS A 138 10.13 -8.42 -6.60
C LYS A 138 11.25 -8.45 -7.65
N HIS A 139 10.99 -9.08 -8.80
CA HIS A 139 11.96 -9.14 -9.88
C HIS A 139 12.38 -7.75 -10.38
N LEU A 140 11.44 -6.82 -10.57
CA LEU A 140 11.75 -5.45 -10.97
C LEU A 140 12.63 -4.73 -9.94
N VAL A 141 12.28 -4.84 -8.66
CA VAL A 141 13.04 -4.22 -7.57
C VAL A 141 14.46 -4.76 -7.52
N ASP A 142 14.62 -6.08 -7.61
CA ASP A 142 15.93 -6.73 -7.56
C ASP A 142 16.77 -6.43 -8.82
N PHE A 143 16.17 -6.55 -10.01
CA PHE A 143 16.86 -6.39 -11.30
C PHE A 143 17.33 -4.95 -11.53
N TYR A 144 16.50 -3.96 -11.22
CA TYR A 144 16.85 -2.54 -11.38
C TYR A 144 17.43 -1.90 -10.12
N ASN A 145 17.67 -2.68 -9.05
CA ASN A 145 18.17 -2.21 -7.75
C ASN A 145 17.38 -0.99 -7.21
N ILE A 146 16.06 -1.12 -7.23
CA ILE A 146 15.13 -0.05 -6.89
C ILE A 146 15.12 0.15 -5.36
N LYS A 147 15.33 1.38 -4.92
CA LYS A 147 15.42 1.74 -3.49
C LYS A 147 14.19 2.46 -2.96
N ASN A 148 13.42 3.11 -3.83
CA ASN A 148 12.24 3.89 -3.43
C ASN A 148 11.14 3.84 -4.50
N TYR A 149 9.95 4.29 -4.12
CA TYR A 149 8.78 4.31 -4.98
C TYR A 149 8.95 5.18 -6.24
N GLY A 150 9.65 6.30 -6.16
CA GLY A 150 9.91 7.17 -7.32
C GLY A 150 10.70 6.44 -8.42
N GLN A 151 11.74 5.69 -8.04
CA GLN A 151 12.49 4.85 -8.96
C GLN A 151 11.63 3.74 -9.56
N LEU A 152 10.77 3.10 -8.75
CA LEU A 152 9.83 2.10 -9.26
C LEU A 152 8.90 2.70 -10.31
N LYS A 153 8.30 3.85 -10.00
CA LYS A 153 7.38 4.54 -10.92
C LYS A 153 8.08 4.89 -12.24
N PHE A 154 9.30 5.40 -12.17
CA PHE A 154 10.11 5.71 -13.35
C PHE A 154 10.37 4.47 -14.22
N VAL A 155 10.77 3.35 -13.62
CA VAL A 155 10.98 2.08 -14.35
C VAL A 155 9.68 1.60 -15.01
N LEU A 156 8.55 1.67 -14.30
CA LEU A 156 7.24 1.28 -14.84
C LEU A 156 6.81 2.16 -16.03
N GLU A 157 7.09 3.47 -15.98
CA GLU A 157 6.87 4.40 -17.09
C GLU A 157 7.77 4.07 -18.29
N MET A 158 9.03 3.72 -18.06
CA MET A 158 9.97 3.31 -19.12
C MET A 158 9.54 2.02 -19.83
N LEU A 159 8.96 1.07 -19.09
CA LEU A 159 8.46 -0.20 -19.64
C LEU A 159 7.19 -0.05 -20.48
N GLN A 160 6.57 1.15 -20.49
CA GLN A 160 5.35 1.45 -21.25
C GLN A 160 4.22 0.43 -21.02
N LEU A 161 4.09 -0.05 -19.77
CA LEU A 161 3.07 -1.04 -19.43
C LEU A 161 1.66 -0.44 -19.52
N PRO A 162 0.64 -1.25 -19.88
CA PRO A 162 -0.76 -0.88 -19.76
C PRO A 162 -1.08 -0.30 -18.37
N GLU A 163 -1.93 0.75 -18.33
CA GLU A 163 -2.27 1.46 -17.09
C GLU A 163 -2.76 0.52 -15.98
N MET A 164 -3.53 -0.51 -16.33
CA MET A 164 -3.99 -1.53 -15.40
C MET A 164 -2.83 -2.26 -14.71
N LEU A 165 -1.81 -2.68 -15.46
CA LEU A 165 -0.66 -3.38 -14.91
C LEU A 165 0.17 -2.47 -14.02
N ASN A 166 0.34 -1.20 -14.41
CA ASN A 166 0.98 -0.20 -13.56
C ASN A 166 0.25 -0.06 -12.21
N LYS A 167 -1.08 0.11 -12.23
CA LYS A 167 -1.87 0.22 -11.00
C LYS A 167 -1.83 -1.03 -10.14
N LEU A 168 -1.73 -2.22 -10.74
CA LEU A 168 -1.55 -3.46 -10.00
C LEU A 168 -0.17 -3.52 -9.34
N LEU A 169 0.90 -3.20 -10.08
CA LEU A 169 2.28 -3.25 -9.59
C LEU A 169 2.56 -2.17 -8.53
N THR A 170 1.87 -1.03 -8.55
CA THR A 170 1.98 0.03 -7.54
C THR A 170 1.03 -0.15 -6.36
N TYR A 171 0.20 -1.19 -6.36
CA TYR A 171 -0.89 -1.40 -5.39
C TYR A 171 -1.93 -0.26 -5.36
N GLU A 172 -2.08 0.50 -6.45
CA GLU A 172 -3.19 1.45 -6.62
C GLU A 172 -4.51 0.71 -6.85
N LYS A 173 -4.46 -0.49 -7.43
CA LYS A 173 -5.63 -1.34 -7.67
C LYS A 173 -5.59 -2.62 -6.84
N ASN A 174 -6.67 -2.82 -6.09
CA ASN A 174 -6.91 -4.03 -5.31
C ASN A 174 -7.11 -5.24 -6.23
N VAL A 175 -6.50 -6.37 -5.88
CA VAL A 175 -6.65 -7.64 -6.60
C VAL A 175 -8.00 -8.29 -6.28
N MET A 176 -8.49 -8.17 -5.05
CA MET A 176 -9.73 -8.84 -4.61
C MET A 176 -11.01 -8.25 -5.24
N LEU A 177 -10.98 -7.01 -5.74
CA LEU A 177 -12.12 -6.44 -6.50
C LEU A 177 -12.42 -7.23 -7.77
N TRP A 178 -11.43 -7.90 -8.37
CA TRP A 178 -11.66 -8.75 -9.55
C TRP A 178 -12.59 -9.94 -9.24
N ARG A 179 -12.60 -10.45 -8.00
CA ARG A 179 -13.52 -11.53 -7.59
C ARG A 179 -14.99 -11.14 -7.73
N PHE A 180 -15.33 -9.89 -7.42
CA PHE A 180 -16.70 -9.40 -7.53
C PHE A 180 -17.17 -9.25 -8.98
N PHE A 181 -16.24 -9.04 -9.92
CA PHE A 181 -16.57 -8.99 -11.34
C PHE A 181 -16.62 -10.39 -11.96
N SER A 182 -15.75 -11.31 -11.55
CA SER A 182 -15.78 -12.71 -12.02
C SER A 182 -17.03 -13.46 -11.57
N ASN A 183 -17.51 -13.23 -10.34
CA ASN A 183 -18.73 -13.87 -9.82
C ASN A 183 -20.04 -13.25 -10.36
N LYS A 184 -19.98 -12.22 -11.22
CA LYS A 184 -21.15 -11.69 -11.94
C LYS A 184 -21.19 -12.12 -13.41
N LEU A 185 -20.18 -12.86 -13.87
CA LEU A 185 -20.04 -13.34 -15.25
C LEU A 185 -20.20 -14.87 -15.35
N LEU A 186 -20.62 -15.52 -14.26
CA LEU A 186 -21.04 -16.92 -14.16
C LEU A 186 -22.43 -16.94 -13.53
#